data_AF-A0A1M7QXM1-F1
#
_entry.id   AF-A0A1M7QXM1-F1
#
_cell.length_a   1.000
_cell.length_b   1.000
_cell.length_c   1.000
_cell.angle_alpha   90.00
_cell.angle_beta   90.00
_cell.angle_gamma   90.00
#
_symmetry.space_group_name_H-M   'P 1'
#
loop_
_entity.id
_entity.type
_entity.pdbx_description
1 polymer ?
#
loop_
_entity_poly.entity_id
_entity_poly.type
_entity_poly.pdbx_seq_one_letter_code
_entity_poly.pdbx_strand_id
1 'polypeptide(L)'
;MDLETSVVDSQTLRRHLMAPNPMQRAIALHALEVEVERLPAGDRSLGNEVEKFVSRGIPFYALNDPHYCSWVGKAASYWDKLHA
;
A
#
# COMPACT_ATOMS: atom_id res chain seq x y z
N MET A 1 -14.68 18.43 6.11
CA MET A 1 -15.14 17.18 5.48
C MET A 1 -14.06 16.87 4.47
N ASP A 2 -13.16 15.90 4.66
CA ASP A 2 -13.25 14.65 5.41
C ASP A 2 -11.90 14.37 6.06
N LEU A 3 -11.88 13.66 7.20
CA LEU A 3 -10.64 13.09 7.70
C LEU A 3 -10.10 12.18 6.59
N GLU A 4 -8.99 12.59 5.96
CA GLU A 4 -8.09 11.66 5.30
C GLU A 4 -7.78 10.60 6.34
N THR A 5 -8.48 9.47 6.26
CA THR A 5 -8.30 8.35 7.16
C THR A 5 -6.86 7.89 6.97
N SER A 6 -5.98 8.35 7.87
CA SER A 6 -4.58 8.04 7.86
C SER A 6 -4.44 6.51 7.89
N VAL A 7 -3.69 5.96 6.94
CA VAL A 7 -3.32 4.56 7.02
C VAL A 7 -2.33 4.43 8.17
N VAL A 8 -2.78 3.83 9.27
CA VAL A 8 -1.99 3.70 10.52
C VAL A 8 -1.50 2.28 10.78
N ASP A 9 -2.07 1.29 10.08
CA ASP A 9 -1.73 -0.12 10.18
C ASP A 9 -2.05 -0.86 8.88
N SER A 10 -1.54 -2.09 8.75
CA SER A 10 -1.72 -2.92 7.56
C SER A 10 -3.17 -3.36 7.34
N GLN A 11 -3.99 -3.44 8.40
CA GLN A 11 -5.42 -3.76 8.29
C GLN A 11 -6.20 -2.60 7.65
N THR A 12 -5.87 -1.37 8.03
CA THR A 12 -6.45 -0.13 7.51
C THR A 12 -5.99 0.10 6.07
N LEU A 13 -4.71 -0.17 5.77
CA LEU A 13 -4.21 -0.18 4.39
C LEU A 13 -5.03 -1.14 3.52
N ARG A 14 -5.18 -2.39 3.98
CA ARG A 14 -5.97 -3.42 3.27
C ARG A 14 -7.40 -2.97 3.05
N ARG A 15 -8.05 -2.39 4.07
CA ARG A 15 -9.43 -1.88 3.98
C ARG A 15 -9.56 -0.80 2.91
N HIS A 16 -8.62 0.15 2.86
CA HIS A 16 -8.65 1.24 1.88
C HIS A 16 -8.32 0.77 0.46
N LEU A 17 -7.38 -0.16 0.29
CA LEU A 17 -7.10 -0.76 -1.01
C LEU A 17 -8.30 -1.56 -1.54
N MET A 18 -9.11 -2.15 -0.66
CA MET A 18 -10.35 -2.85 -1.04
C MET A 18 -11.57 -1.93 -1.15
N ALA A 19 -11.42 -0.62 -0.96
CA ALA A 19 -12.55 0.30 -0.97
C ALA A 19 -13.14 0.43 -2.38
N PRO A 20 -14.46 0.65 -2.53
CA PRO A 20 -15.09 0.88 -3.83
C PRO A 20 -14.63 2.19 -4.48
N ASN A 21 -14.26 3.19 -3.68
CA ASN A 21 -13.77 4.48 -4.16
C ASN A 21 -12.32 4.39 -4.67
N PRO A 22 -12.06 4.65 -5.97
CA PRO A 22 -10.70 4.65 -6.54
C PRO A 22 -9.73 5.60 -5.83
N MET A 23 -10.21 6.75 -5.36
CA MET A 23 -9.38 7.74 -4.67
C MET A 23 -8.86 7.20 -3.34
N GLN A 24 -9.69 6.48 -2.57
CA GLN A 24 -9.26 5.86 -1.32
C GLN A 24 -8.18 4.81 -1.55
N ARG A 25 -8.29 4.04 -2.64
CA ARG A 25 -7.27 3.07 -3.02
C ARG A 25 -5.95 3.75 -3.40
N ALA A 26 -6.03 4.87 -4.14
CA ALA A 26 -4.85 5.65 -4.52
C ALA A 26 -4.15 6.26 -3.30
N ILE A 27 -4.91 6.84 -2.35
CA ILE A 27 -4.39 7.36 -1.08
C ILE A 27 -3.68 6.25 -0.29
N ALA A 28 -4.25 5.04 -0.26
CA ALA A 28 -3.62 3.91 0.42
C ALA A 28 -2.31 3.47 -0.25
N LEU A 29 -2.25 3.42 -1.57
CA LEU A 29 -1.01 3.12 -2.28
C LEU A 29 0.05 4.21 -2.01
N HIS A 30 -0.36 5.48 -2.02
CA HIS A 30 0.52 6.60 -1.73
C HIS A 30 1.09 6.55 -0.30
N ALA A 31 0.30 6.08 0.67
CA ALA A 31 0.82 5.88 2.02
C ALA A 31 2.04 4.93 2.04
N LEU A 32 2.04 3.85 1.25
CA LEU A 32 3.21 2.97 1.12
C LEU A 32 4.41 3.68 0.47
N GLU A 33 4.19 4.52 -0.53
CA GLU A 33 5.25 5.32 -1.17
C GLU A 33 5.94 6.22 -0.14
N VAL A 34 5.17 6.92 0.68
CA VAL A 34 5.67 7.81 1.73
C VAL A 34 6.51 7.05 2.77
N GLU A 35 6.11 5.83 3.17
CA GLU A 35 6.91 5.05 4.13
C GLU A 35 8.25 4.59 3.56
N VAL A 36 8.33 4.34 2.24
CA VAL A 36 9.61 4.05 1.58
C VAL A 36 10.55 5.26 1.62
N GLU A 37 10.03 6.46 1.39
CA GLU A 37 10.82 7.70 1.43
C GLU A 37 11.37 8.02 2.82
N ARG A 38 10.74 7.50 3.88
CA ARG A 38 11.16 7.67 5.27
C ARG A 38 12.23 6.69 5.72
N LEU A 39 12.54 5.65 4.94
CA LEU A 39 13.51 4.64 5.33
C LEU A 39 14.92 5.22 5.48
N PRO A 40 15.68 4.80 6.51
CA PRO A 40 17.09 5.13 6.62
C PRO A 40 17.87 4.57 5.42
N ALA A 41 18.96 5.25 5.04
CA ALA A 41 19.79 4.88 3.89
C ALA A 41 20.44 3.47 3.94
N GLY A 42 20.32 2.77 5.08
CA GLY A 42 20.77 1.39 5.30
C GLY A 42 19.78 0.29 4.88
N ASP A 43 18.48 0.58 4.82
CA ASP A 43 17.42 -0.41 4.50
C ASP A 43 17.01 -0.40 3.02
N ARG A 44 17.99 -0.27 2.13
CA ARG A 44 17.75 -0.13 0.68
C ARG A 44 17.08 -1.34 0.04
N SER A 45 17.28 -2.55 0.57
CA SER A 45 16.72 -3.75 -0.09
C SER A 45 15.20 -3.77 -0.02
N LEU A 46 14.63 -3.60 1.18
CA LEU A 46 13.19 -3.54 1.37
C LEU A 46 12.60 -2.30 0.67
N GLY A 47 13.23 -1.14 0.84
CA GLY A 47 12.81 0.10 0.17
C GLY A 47 12.71 -0.06 -1.35
N ASN A 48 13.74 -0.62 -2.00
CA ASN A 48 13.75 -0.87 -3.45
C ASN A 48 12.65 -1.84 -3.90
N GLU A 49 12.34 -2.86 -3.09
CA GLU A 49 11.26 -3.80 -3.41
C GLU A 49 9.90 -3.12 -3.36
N VAL A 50 9.65 -2.33 -2.32
CA VAL A 50 8.39 -1.60 -2.16
C VAL A 50 8.26 -0.51 -3.22
N GLU A 51 9.33 0.23 -3.52
CA GLU A 51 9.37 1.25 -4.59
C GLU A 51 9.01 0.65 -5.96
N LYS A 52 9.58 -0.51 -6.30
CA LYS A 52 9.23 -1.25 -7.53
C LYS A 52 7.79 -1.77 -7.53
N PHE A 53 7.21 -2.00 -6.36
CA PHE A 53 5.83 -2.44 -6.22
C PHE A 53 4.87 -1.27 -6.46
N VAL A 54 5.08 -0.13 -5.78
CA VAL A 54 4.20 1.04 -5.86
C VAL A 54 4.26 1.75 -7.21
N SER A 55 5.44 1.82 -7.84
CA SER A 55 5.62 2.40 -9.18
C SER A 55 4.81 1.73 -10.30
N ARG A 56 4.32 0.50 -10.09
CA ARG A 56 3.43 -0.19 -11.04
C ARG A 56 1.98 0.25 -10.94
N GLY A 57 1.61 0.96 -9.88
CA GLY A 57 0.25 1.39 -9.61
C GLY A 57 -0.68 0.27 -9.17
N ILE A 58 -1.96 0.62 -9.02
CA ILE A 58 -3.02 -0.33 -8.67
C ILE A 58 -3.38 -1.14 -9.92
N PRO A 59 -3.34 -2.48 -9.88
CA PRO A 59 -3.64 -3.30 -11.03
C PRO A 59 -5.12 -3.21 -11.43
N PHE A 60 -5.40 -3.32 -12.73
CA PHE A 60 -6.74 -3.23 -13.30
C PHE A 60 -7.50 -4.56 -13.18
N TYR A 61 -7.86 -4.92 -11.95
CA TYR A 61 -8.68 -6.09 -11.62
C TYR A 61 -9.94 -5.68 -10.87
N ALA A 62 -10.96 -6.56 -10.88
CA ALA A 62 -12.10 -6.42 -9.99
C ALA A 62 -11.66 -6.60 -8.52
N LEU A 63 -12.35 -5.95 -7.58
CA LEU A 63 -11.96 -5.99 -6.15
C LEU A 63 -11.99 -7.40 -5.55
N ASN A 64 -12.87 -8.27 -6.06
CA ASN A 64 -12.99 -9.67 -5.64
C ASN A 64 -12.12 -10.63 -6.48
N ASP A 65 -11.34 -10.12 -7.44
CA ASP A 65 -10.44 -10.94 -8.23
C ASP A 65 -9.32 -11.51 -7.33
N PRO A 66 -9.00 -12.81 -7.43
CA PRO A 66 -7.93 -13.42 -6.63
C PRO A 66 -6.57 -12.75 -6.80
N HIS A 67 -6.24 -12.28 -8.01
CA HIS A 67 -4.99 -11.56 -8.28
C HIS A 67 -4.98 -10.20 -7.60
N TYR A 68 -6.12 -9.50 -7.59
CA TYR A 68 -6.26 -8.25 -6.82
C TYR A 68 -6.08 -8.49 -5.33
N CYS A 69 -6.80 -9.46 -4.78
CA CYS A 69 -6.72 -9.83 -3.37
C CYS A 69 -5.28 -10.20 -2.95
N SER A 70 -4.56 -10.94 -3.81
CA SER A 70 -3.16 -11.28 -3.58
C SER A 70 -2.25 -10.06 -3.62
N TRP A 71 -2.48 -9.13 -4.55
CA TRP A 71 -1.73 -7.88 -4.64
C TRP A 71 -1.94 -7.01 -3.39
N VAL A 72 -3.18 -6.90 -2.90
CA VAL A 72 -3.51 -6.21 -1.65
C VAL A 72 -2.83 -6.87 -0.45
N GLY A 73 -2.82 -8.20 -0.40
CA GLY A 73 -2.09 -8.94 0.65
C GLY A 73 -0.60 -8.64 0.65
N LYS A 74 0.00 -8.51 -0.55
CA LYS A 74 1.41 -8.12 -0.69
C LYS A 74 1.66 -6.69 -0.20
N ALA A 75 0.80 -5.74 -0.56
CA ALA A 75 0.86 -4.37 -0.06
C ALA A 75 0.81 -4.30 1.48
N ALA A 76 -0.13 -5.02 2.10
CA ALA A 76 -0.24 -5.13 3.55
C ALA A 76 1.03 -5.74 4.20
N SER A 77 1.60 -6.79 3.60
CA SER A 77 2.85 -7.37 4.09
C SER A 77 4.04 -6.40 3.99
N TYR A 78 4.10 -5.55 2.97
CA TYR A 78 5.13 -4.52 2.89
C TYR A 78 4.97 -3.47 4.00
N TRP A 79 3.74 -3.06 4.28
CA TRP A 79 3.46 -2.17 5.40
C TRP A 79 3.99 -2.72 6.73
N ASP A 80 3.66 -3.98 7.05
CA ASP A 80 4.13 -4.62 8.29
C ASP A 80 5.66 -4.66 8.35
N LYS A 81 6.33 -4.99 7.24
CA LYS A 81 7.80 -5.06 7.18
C LYS A 81 8.49 -3.71 7.33
N LEU A 82 7.87 -2.63 6.85
CA LEU A 82 8.40 -1.26 6.97
C LEU A 82 8.30 -0.72 8.40
N HIS A 83 7.41 -1.28 9.22
CA HIS A 83 7.14 -0.85 10.59
C HIS A 83 7.57 -1.87 11.66
N ALA A 84 8.28 -2.94 11.27
CA ALA A 84 8.82 -3.96 12.16
C ALA A 84 10.21 -3.53 12.69
#